data_AF-A0ABD3CZX4-F1
#
_entry.id   AF-A0ABD3CZX4-F1
#
_cell.length_a   1.000
_cell.length_b   1.000
_cell.length_c   1.000
_cell.angle_alpha   90.00
_cell.angle_beta   90.00
_cell.angle_gamma   90.00
#
_symmetry.space_group_name_H-M   'P 1'
#
loop_
_entity.id
_entity.type
_entity.pdbx_description
1 polymer ?
#
loop_
_entity_poly.entity_id
_entity_poly.type
_entity_poly.pdbx_seq_one_letter_code
_entity_poly.pdbx_strand_id
1 'polypeptide(L)'
;MPRRPAPASHPRDIDYLARDHNLPICWVVENELRLMPENVPSVITKILKKDIHIDGVNWKSVPGHQKKKYFEKFKDHFSWAPADGPEICTAFMKKAATRYRDMIARFKRASPEKPEYVSNATWEKWLANWNRPEVIVKSEKAGDVGGTRH
;
A
#
# COMPACT_ATOMS: atom_id res chain seq x y z
N MET A 1 -48.33 20.35 12.87
CA MET A 1 -46.91 20.42 12.45
C MET A 1 -46.10 19.45 13.33
N PRO A 2 -45.76 18.24 12.88
CA PRO A 2 -44.90 17.36 13.66
C PRO A 2 -43.45 17.88 13.60
N ARG A 3 -42.86 18.09 14.77
CA ARG A 3 -41.47 18.54 14.95
C ARG A 3 -40.52 17.45 14.45
N ARG A 4 -39.54 17.86 13.65
CA ARG A 4 -38.42 17.02 13.17
C ARG A 4 -37.66 16.44 14.39
N PRO A 5 -37.36 15.13 14.46
CA PRO A 5 -36.51 14.61 15.53
C PRO A 5 -35.08 15.11 15.34
N ALA A 6 -34.44 15.51 16.45
CA ALA A 6 -33.03 15.90 16.48
C ALA A 6 -32.14 14.69 16.13
N PRO A 7 -30.99 14.90 15.44
CA PRO A 7 -30.04 13.83 15.19
C PRO A 7 -29.47 13.31 16.52
N ALA A 8 -29.49 11.99 16.67
CA ALA A 8 -29.03 11.29 17.86
C ALA A 8 -27.56 11.64 18.17
N SER A 9 -27.36 12.35 19.27
CA SER A 9 -26.10 12.53 19.96
C SER A 9 -25.53 11.17 20.36
N HIS A 10 -24.46 10.74 19.69
CA HIS A 10 -23.67 9.58 20.11
C HIS A 10 -22.90 9.91 21.40
N PRO A 11 -23.01 9.09 22.46
CA PRO A 11 -22.31 9.34 23.71
C PRO A 11 -20.81 9.12 23.52
N ARG A 12 -20.08 10.14 23.95
CA ARG A 12 -18.63 10.18 24.09
C ARG A 12 -18.23 9.32 25.28
N ASP A 13 -17.75 8.10 25.03
CA ASP A 13 -16.85 7.41 25.97
C ASP A 13 -15.42 7.75 25.58
N ILE A 14 -14.98 8.86 26.17
CA ILE A 14 -13.61 9.32 26.26
C ILE A 14 -12.92 8.41 27.26
N ASP A 15 -12.16 7.42 26.78
CA ASP A 15 -10.95 6.89 27.43
C ASP A 15 -10.43 5.69 26.62
N TYR A 16 -9.65 5.95 25.56
CA TYR A 16 -8.81 4.93 24.94
C TYR A 16 -7.43 5.51 24.60
N LEU A 17 -6.62 5.63 25.65
CA LEU A 17 -5.16 5.43 25.68
C LEU A 17 -4.36 5.88 24.44
N ALA A 18 -3.93 7.15 24.48
CA ALA A 18 -2.60 7.62 24.07
C ALA A 18 -2.00 7.07 22.74
N ARG A 19 -2.70 7.29 21.62
CA ARG A 19 -2.02 7.60 20.36
C ARG A 19 -2.31 9.06 20.04
N ASP A 20 -1.25 9.84 19.90
CA ASP A 20 -1.25 11.29 19.70
C ASP A 20 -2.54 11.84 19.10
N HIS A 21 -3.22 12.73 19.83
CA HIS A 21 -4.40 13.48 19.39
C HIS A 21 -4.16 14.35 18.15
N ASN A 22 -2.98 14.26 17.52
CA ASN A 22 -2.53 15.09 16.40
C ASN A 22 -2.29 14.30 15.11
N LEU A 23 -2.49 12.97 15.10
CA LEU A 23 -2.40 12.21 13.86
C LEU A 23 -3.64 12.45 12.98
N PRO A 24 -3.46 12.68 11.67
CA PRO A 24 -4.57 12.82 10.75
C PRO A 24 -5.45 11.56 10.77
N ILE A 25 -6.76 11.77 10.81
CA ILE A 25 -7.74 10.69 10.77
C ILE A 25 -7.70 10.07 9.38
N CYS A 26 -7.60 8.74 9.33
CA CYS A 26 -7.70 7.95 8.13
C CYS A 26 -9.03 7.19 8.12
N TRP A 27 -9.71 7.20 6.99
CA TRP A 27 -10.95 6.47 6.79
C TRP A 27 -10.97 5.85 5.40
N VAL A 28 -11.83 4.85 5.23
CA VAL A 28 -12.08 4.22 3.93
C VAL A 28 -13.29 4.89 3.29
N VAL A 29 -13.16 5.29 2.03
CA VAL A 29 -14.33 5.67 1.22
C VAL A 29 -15.02 4.38 0.78
N GLU A 30 -16.28 4.22 1.19
CA GLU A 30 -17.12 3.08 0.86
C GLU A 30 -17.08 2.76 -0.65
N ASN A 31 -17.20 1.47 -0.99
CA ASN A 31 -17.16 0.89 -2.34
C ASN A 31 -15.81 0.90 -3.08
N GLU A 32 -14.88 1.81 -2.79
CA GLU A 32 -13.60 1.88 -3.52
C GLU A 32 -12.41 1.25 -2.77
N LEU A 33 -12.54 0.98 -1.48
CA LEU A 33 -11.41 0.69 -0.57
C LEU A 33 -10.32 1.78 -0.70
N ARG A 34 -10.75 3.03 -0.94
CA ARG A 34 -9.85 4.17 -1.09
C ARG A 34 -9.58 4.74 0.30
N LEU A 35 -8.30 4.77 0.67
CA LEU A 35 -7.86 5.43 1.90
C LEU A 35 -7.79 6.95 1.69
N MET A 36 -8.37 7.67 2.62
CA MET A 36 -8.23 9.12 2.78
C MET A 36 -7.47 9.41 4.07
N PRO A 37 -6.75 10.55 4.18
CA PRO A 37 -6.64 11.65 3.20
C PRO A 37 -5.78 11.33 1.96
N GLU A 38 -5.80 12.23 0.96
CA GLU A 38 -5.15 12.00 -0.35
C GLU A 38 -3.63 11.78 -0.31
N ASN A 39 -2.98 12.16 0.79
CA ASN A 39 -1.55 11.95 0.99
C ASN A 39 -1.21 10.51 1.44
N VAL A 40 -2.19 9.69 1.81
CA VAL A 40 -1.99 8.29 2.26
C VAL A 40 -1.14 7.47 1.27
N PRO A 41 -1.39 7.48 -0.06
CA PRO A 41 -0.58 6.72 -1.02
C PRO A 41 0.90 7.13 -1.01
N SER A 42 1.17 8.42 -0.77
CA SER A 42 2.54 8.96 -0.67
C SER A 42 3.22 8.48 0.61
N VAL A 43 2.51 8.45 1.73
CA VAL A 43 3.04 7.90 3.00
C VAL A 43 3.30 6.40 2.88
N ILE A 44 2.36 5.63 2.32
CA ILE A 44 2.56 4.19 2.04
C ILE A 44 3.82 4.00 1.20
N THR A 45 4.01 4.79 0.14
CA THR A 45 5.21 4.69 -0.69
C THR A 45 6.49 4.95 0.12
N LYS A 46 6.50 5.94 1.01
CA LYS A 46 7.65 6.22 1.90
C LYS A 46 7.93 5.05 2.85
N ILE A 47 6.90 4.46 3.45
CA ILE A 47 7.03 3.30 4.34
C ILE A 47 7.65 2.12 3.60
N LEU A 48 7.15 1.82 2.39
CA LEU A 48 7.66 0.71 1.58
C LEU A 48 9.13 0.91 1.20
N LYS A 49 9.52 2.13 0.81
CA LYS A 49 10.90 2.45 0.42
C LYS A 49 11.90 2.36 1.57
N LYS A 50 11.48 2.68 2.80
CA LYS A 50 12.37 2.66 3.98
C LYS A 50 12.90 1.26 4.30
N ASP A 51 12.20 0.20 3.90
CA ASP A 51 12.48 -1.16 4.36
C ASP A 51 12.04 -2.19 3.31
N ILE A 52 12.55 -2.05 2.08
CA ILE A 52 12.24 -2.97 0.99
C ILE A 52 12.82 -4.35 1.31
N HIS A 53 11.94 -5.36 1.29
CA HIS A 53 12.34 -6.75 1.48
C HIS A 53 13.16 -7.30 0.32
N ILE A 54 14.22 -8.06 0.60
CA ILE A 54 15.11 -8.68 -0.40
C ILE A 54 14.37 -9.58 -1.39
N ASP A 55 13.42 -10.38 -0.91
CA ASP A 55 12.59 -11.24 -1.78
C ASP A 55 11.42 -10.49 -2.43
N GLY A 56 11.35 -9.18 -2.26
CA GLY A 56 10.30 -8.31 -2.72
C GLY A 56 10.29 -8.03 -4.23
N VAL A 57 10.66 -9.00 -5.07
CA VAL A 57 10.56 -8.82 -6.53
C VAL A 57 9.10 -8.63 -6.99
N ASN A 58 8.12 -9.00 -6.15
CA ASN A 58 6.72 -8.62 -6.25
C ASN A 58 6.05 -8.61 -4.87
N TRP A 59 4.84 -8.05 -4.76
CA TRP A 59 4.12 -7.98 -3.48
C TRP A 59 3.75 -9.35 -2.89
N LYS A 60 3.53 -10.38 -3.73
CA LYS A 60 3.17 -11.72 -3.26
C LYS A 60 4.36 -12.39 -2.55
N SER A 61 5.57 -12.19 -3.05
CA SER A 61 6.79 -12.75 -2.46
C SER A 61 7.25 -12.05 -1.18
N VAL A 62 6.71 -10.87 -0.86
CA VAL A 62 6.94 -10.23 0.45
C VAL A 62 6.29 -11.08 1.56
N PRO A 63 7.04 -11.53 2.58
CA PRO A 63 6.50 -12.32 3.68
C PRO A 63 5.40 -11.60 4.47
N GLY A 64 4.47 -12.38 5.04
CA GLY A 64 3.36 -11.84 5.83
C GLY A 64 3.82 -10.99 7.03
N HIS A 65 4.89 -11.40 7.71
CA HIS A 65 5.43 -10.63 8.84
C HIS A 65 5.95 -9.25 8.40
N GLN A 66 6.54 -9.13 7.20
CA GLN A 66 7.01 -7.85 6.67
C GLN A 66 5.83 -6.96 6.27
N LYS A 67 4.77 -7.53 5.70
CA LYS A 67 3.52 -6.80 5.41
C LYS A 67 2.90 -6.22 6.68
N LYS A 68 2.90 -7.00 7.78
CA LYS A 68 2.48 -6.51 9.10
C LYS A 68 3.36 -5.36 9.58
N LYS A 69 4.69 -5.45 9.47
CA LYS A 69 5.60 -4.34 9.82
C LYS A 69 5.29 -3.05 9.05
N TYR A 70 4.96 -3.14 7.76
CA TYR A 70 4.54 -1.95 6.99
C TYR A 70 3.25 -1.35 7.54
N PHE A 71 2.29 -2.18 7.95
CA PHE A 71 1.04 -1.70 8.53
C PHE A 71 1.24 -1.12 9.95
N GLU A 72 2.13 -1.69 10.76
CA GLU A 72 2.50 -1.08 12.05
C GLU A 72 3.11 0.31 11.84
N LYS A 73 4.06 0.46 10.92
CA LYS A 73 4.61 1.78 10.54
C LYS A 73 3.54 2.74 10.02
N PHE A 74 2.45 2.23 9.43
CA PHE A 74 1.34 3.06 8.97
C PHE A 74 0.51 3.63 10.13
N LYS A 75 0.36 2.89 11.23
CA LYS A 75 -0.31 3.36 12.46
C LYS A 75 0.42 4.52 13.13
N ASP A 76 1.72 4.66 12.90
CA ASP A 76 2.51 5.79 13.42
C ASP A 76 2.20 7.11 12.68
N HIS A 77 1.51 7.04 11.53
CA HIS A 77 1.24 8.20 10.68
C HIS A 77 -0.24 8.63 10.68
N PHE A 78 -1.16 7.75 11.09
CA PHE A 78 -2.60 7.98 11.00
C PHE A 78 -3.33 7.36 12.19
N SER A 79 -4.45 7.97 12.55
CA SER A 79 -5.42 7.46 13.52
C SER A 79 -6.72 7.07 12.81
N TRP A 80 -7.54 6.21 13.41
CA TRP A 80 -8.86 5.83 12.90
C TRP A 80 -9.74 5.32 14.05
N ALA A 81 -11.06 5.25 13.83
CA ALA A 81 -11.95 4.68 14.83
C ALA A 81 -11.66 3.17 14.99
N PRO A 82 -11.65 2.61 16.21
CA PRO A 82 -11.32 1.20 16.43
C PRO A 82 -12.16 0.22 15.60
N ALA A 83 -13.43 0.55 15.34
CA ALA A 83 -14.35 -0.23 14.52
C ALA A 83 -13.87 -0.35 13.05
N ASP A 84 -13.19 0.66 12.53
CA ASP A 84 -12.74 0.73 11.13
C ASP A 84 -11.42 -0.01 10.90
N GLY A 85 -10.73 -0.42 11.98
CA GLY A 85 -9.39 -1.01 11.91
C GLY A 85 -9.25 -2.19 10.93
N PRO A 86 -10.17 -3.17 10.93
CA PRO A 86 -10.14 -4.27 9.95
C PRO A 86 -10.27 -3.80 8.50
N GLU A 87 -11.12 -2.81 8.24
CA GLU A 87 -11.33 -2.26 6.89
C GLU A 87 -10.13 -1.44 6.43
N ILE A 88 -9.59 -0.59 7.31
CA ILE A 88 -8.37 0.19 7.07
C ILE A 88 -7.19 -0.73 6.75
N CYS A 89 -7.03 -1.83 7.50
CA CYS A 89 -5.99 -2.82 7.23
C CYS A 89 -6.15 -3.43 5.82
N THR A 90 -7.38 -3.80 5.45
CA THR A 90 -7.68 -4.38 4.14
C THR A 90 -7.40 -3.38 3.01
N ALA A 91 -7.87 -2.14 3.14
CA ALA A 91 -7.64 -1.07 2.19
C ALA A 91 -6.15 -0.72 2.08
N PHE A 92 -5.42 -0.70 3.21
CA PHE A 92 -3.96 -0.51 3.24
C PHE A 92 -3.25 -1.62 2.46
N MET A 93 -3.55 -2.89 2.71
CA MET A 93 -2.89 -4.00 2.04
C MET A 93 -3.12 -3.97 0.52
N LYS A 94 -4.35 -3.65 0.09
CA LYS A 94 -4.69 -3.47 -1.33
C LYS A 94 -3.92 -2.30 -1.94
N LYS A 95 -3.90 -1.14 -1.28
CA LYS A 95 -3.21 0.05 -1.78
C LYS A 95 -1.69 -0.14 -1.81
N ALA A 96 -1.12 -0.75 -0.77
CA ALA A 96 0.29 -1.10 -0.69
C ALA A 96 0.69 -2.04 -1.83
N ALA A 97 -0.11 -3.08 -2.12
CA ALA A 97 0.14 -3.98 -3.25
C ALA A 97 0.23 -3.24 -4.60
N THR A 98 -0.71 -2.32 -4.85
CA THR A 98 -0.71 -1.50 -6.07
C THR A 98 0.53 -0.61 -6.14
N ARG A 99 0.83 0.14 -5.07
CA ARG A 99 2.02 1.02 -5.02
C ARG A 99 3.32 0.25 -5.17
N TYR A 100 3.39 -0.94 -4.58
CA TYR A 100 4.52 -1.83 -4.68
C TYR A 100 4.73 -2.28 -6.13
N ARG A 101 3.66 -2.72 -6.81
CA ARG A 101 3.71 -3.09 -8.23
C ARG A 101 4.20 -1.93 -9.10
N ASP A 102 3.65 -0.73 -8.93
CA ASP A 102 4.05 0.46 -9.68
C ASP A 102 5.54 0.76 -9.49
N MET A 103 6.03 0.63 -8.26
CA MET A 103 7.42 0.86 -7.89
C MET A 103 8.36 -0.15 -8.55
N ILE A 104 8.05 -1.44 -8.46
CA ILE A 104 8.82 -2.50 -9.13
C ILE A 104 8.81 -2.32 -10.66
N ALA A 105 7.67 -1.99 -11.26
CA ALA A 105 7.57 -1.75 -12.70
C ALA A 105 8.42 -0.55 -13.14
N ARG A 106 8.46 0.51 -12.34
CA ARG A 106 9.36 1.66 -12.57
C ARG A 106 10.82 1.25 -12.51
N PHE A 107 11.22 0.44 -11.53
CA PHE A 107 12.59 -0.06 -11.44
C PHE A 107 12.99 -0.90 -12.64
N LYS A 108 12.09 -1.76 -13.12
CA LYS A 108 12.34 -2.58 -14.31
C LYS A 108 12.53 -1.71 -15.58
N ARG A 109 11.78 -0.61 -15.71
CA ARG A 109 11.88 0.30 -16.87
C ARG A 109 13.08 1.25 -16.81
N ALA A 110 13.45 1.71 -15.61
CA ALA A 110 14.53 2.66 -15.39
C ALA A 110 15.93 2.00 -15.41
N SER A 111 16.04 0.75 -15.83
CA SER A 111 17.32 0.04 -15.89
C SER A 111 18.30 0.82 -16.76
N PRO A 112 19.52 1.14 -16.24
CA PRO A 112 20.23 0.43 -15.18
C PRO A 112 20.27 1.11 -13.79
N GLU A 113 19.53 2.20 -13.56
CA GLU A 113 19.68 2.96 -12.31
C GLU A 113 19.06 2.25 -11.10
N LYS A 114 19.91 1.67 -10.27
CA LYS A 114 19.54 1.08 -8.98
C LYS A 114 19.04 2.18 -8.03
N PRO A 115 17.85 2.04 -7.42
CA PRO A 115 17.41 2.96 -6.38
C PRO A 115 18.34 2.94 -5.17
N GLU A 116 18.62 4.11 -4.58
CA GLU A 116 19.51 4.28 -3.43
C GLU A 116 19.13 3.39 -2.23
N TYR A 117 17.82 3.26 -1.98
CA TYR A 117 17.26 2.48 -0.87
C TYR A 117 17.17 0.96 -1.14
N VAL A 118 17.67 0.47 -2.29
CA VAL A 118 17.79 -0.97 -2.57
C VAL A 118 19.26 -1.36 -2.46
N SER A 119 19.58 -2.34 -1.62
CA SER A 119 20.95 -2.86 -1.49
C SER A 119 21.42 -3.52 -2.79
N ASN A 120 22.74 -3.48 -3.05
CA ASN A 120 23.32 -4.03 -4.28
C ASN A 120 22.98 -5.52 -4.44
N ALA A 121 23.12 -6.31 -3.37
CA ALA A 121 22.78 -7.73 -3.37
C ALA A 121 21.30 -8.00 -3.71
N THR A 122 20.38 -7.16 -3.22
CA THR A 122 18.95 -7.29 -3.56
C THR A 122 18.72 -6.93 -5.03
N TRP A 123 19.35 -5.85 -5.49
CA TRP A 123 19.23 -5.39 -6.87
C TRP A 123 19.74 -6.41 -7.89
N GLU A 124 20.91 -6.98 -7.65
CA GLU A 124 21.49 -8.04 -8.49
C GLU A 124 20.58 -9.26 -8.56
N LYS A 125 20.03 -9.70 -7.42
CA LYS A 125 19.05 -10.80 -7.36
C LYS A 125 17.81 -10.49 -8.20
N TRP A 126 17.33 -9.25 -8.17
CA TRP A 126 16.15 -8.82 -8.95
C TRP A 126 16.43 -8.73 -10.44
N LEU A 127 17.57 -8.14 -10.83
CA LEU A 127 18.02 -8.10 -12.22
C LEU A 127 18.19 -9.50 -12.80
N ALA A 128 18.86 -10.39 -12.06
CA ALA A 128 19.01 -11.79 -12.45
C ALA A 128 17.65 -12.45 -12.66
N ASN A 129 16.68 -12.20 -11.77
CA ASN A 129 15.32 -12.72 -11.93
C ASN A 129 14.56 -12.11 -13.13
N TRP A 130 14.70 -10.81 -13.40
CA TRP A 130 14.03 -10.14 -14.52
C TRP A 130 14.62 -10.49 -15.88
N ASN A 131 15.92 -10.80 -15.93
CA ASN A 131 16.62 -11.23 -17.14
C ASN A 131 16.47 -12.72 -17.45
N ARG A 132 15.75 -13.48 -16.61
CA ARG A 132 15.43 -14.88 -16.93
C ARG A 132 14.55 -14.92 -18.18
N PRO A 133 14.88 -15.75 -19.19
CA PRO A 133 14.14 -15.81 -20.45
C PRO A 133 12.66 -16.15 -20.24
N GLU A 134 12.35 -17.01 -19.28
CA GLU A 134 10.97 -17.35 -18.88
C GLU A 134 10.14 -16.12 -18.44
N VAL A 135 10.79 -15.15 -17.79
CA VAL A 135 10.15 -13.93 -17.29
C VAL A 135 10.00 -12.89 -18.41
N ILE A 136 10.95 -12.85 -19.34
CA ILE A 136 10.90 -11.99 -20.55
C ILE A 136 9.74 -12.42 -21.44
N VAL A 137 9.66 -13.70 -21.80
CA VAL A 137 8.60 -14.28 -22.67
C VAL A 137 7.21 -14.05 -22.05
N LYS A 138 7.09 -14.14 -20.72
CA LYS A 138 5.82 -13.88 -20.03
C LYS A 138 5.42 -12.40 -20.06
N SER A 139 6.39 -11.48 -20.03
CA SER A 139 6.09 -10.05 -20.21
C SER A 139 5.75 -9.67 -21.64
N GLU A 140 6.32 -10.34 -22.65
CA GLU A 140 5.97 -10.13 -24.06
C GLU A 140 4.55 -10.61 -24.37
N LYS A 141 4.19 -11.82 -23.91
CA LYS A 141 2.83 -12.35 -24.07
C LYS A 141 1.74 -11.54 -23.36
N ALA A 142 2.08 -10.79 -22.31
CA ALA A 142 1.14 -9.92 -21.61
C ALA A 142 0.94 -8.55 -22.30
N GLY A 143 1.84 -8.14 -23.22
CA GLY A 143 1.70 -6.94 -24.02
C GLY A 143 0.80 -7.11 -25.25
N ASP A 144 0.56 -8.34 -25.67
CA ASP A 144 -0.12 -8.66 -26.95
C ASP A 144 -1.65 -8.78 -26.85
N VAL A 145 -2.24 -8.67 -25.64
CA VAL A 145 -3.70 -8.78 -25.44
C VAL A 145 -4.42 -7.42 -25.49
N GLY A 146 -3.76 -6.39 -26.02
CA GLY A 146 -4.25 -5.00 -26.05
C GLY A 146 -4.70 -4.48 -27.41
N GLY A 147 -4.98 -5.35 -28.39
CA GLY A 147 -5.24 -4.96 -29.77
C GLY A 147 -6.37 -5.74 -30.42
N THR A 148 -7.61 -5.57 -29.96
CA THR A 148 -8.77 -5.85 -30.80
C THR A 148 -9.80 -4.75 -30.63
N ARG A 149 -9.67 -3.74 -31.49
CA ARG A 149 -10.78 -2.84 -31.86
C ARG A 149 -11.72 -3.65 -32.77
N HIS A 150 -12.97 -3.77 -32.36
CA HIS A 150 -14.10 -3.93 -33.26
C HIS A 150 -14.92 -2.65 -33.23
#